data_AF-A0A7C5XXU6-F1
#
_entry.id   AF-A0A7C5XXU6-F1
#
_cell.length_a   1.000
_cell.length_b   1.000
_cell.length_c   1.000
_cell.angle_alpha   90.00
_cell.angle_beta   90.00
_cell.angle_gamma   90.00
#
_symmetry.space_group_name_H-M   'P 1'
#
loop_
_entity.id
_entity.type
_entity.pdbx_description
1 polymer ?
#
loop_
_entity_poly.entity_id
_entity_poly.type
_entity_poly.pdbx_seq_one_letter_code
_entity_poly.pdbx_strand_id
1 'polypeptide(L)'
;MCFTPLFYRCVEVDIRRKRLKILVDVWGQLLDNKKISSREDIISILKREYEKNGTEPFRGVAKPQDLYEKDLITLYLVGVYGLGIADEARDIIDKFLEPERLYEKASEILINTNDPEATRKEIISLFNRTPDSSILSKIFRVEILKHYFGFVTEDRMSRLLINMLKAFPEEEATVRRLSKFYIAYKVGLAILNNEIRDWTTKEIYKQAIAVELKGIKGIPDDDYIAKILSSIFGVKKEKYMNILRISIREA
;
A
#
# COMPACT_ATOMS: atom_id res chain seq x y z
N MET A 1 18.68 -18.59 14.06
CA MET A 1 17.25 -18.41 14.32
C MET A 1 16.50 -18.55 13.01
N CYS A 2 15.73 -19.62 12.85
CA CYS A 2 14.98 -19.88 11.63
C CYS A 2 13.80 -18.91 11.54
N PHE A 3 13.83 -18.02 10.56
CA PHE A 3 12.66 -17.27 10.12
C PHE A 3 11.61 -18.26 9.62
N THR A 4 10.51 -18.41 10.35
CA THR A 4 9.28 -19.03 9.82
C THR A 4 8.50 -17.98 9.04
N PRO A 5 8.39 -18.06 7.69
CA PRO A 5 7.49 -17.20 6.96
C PRO A 5 6.07 -17.77 7.06
N LEU A 6 5.09 -16.91 7.33
CA LEU A 6 3.67 -17.27 7.15
C LEU A 6 3.49 -17.88 5.75
N PHE A 7 2.97 -19.10 5.71
CA PHE A 7 2.78 -19.91 4.52
C PHE A 7 1.54 -19.43 3.72
N TYR A 8 1.74 -18.56 2.73
CA TYR A 8 0.74 -18.22 1.71
C TYR A 8 0.86 -19.20 0.51
N ARG A 9 -0.22 -19.86 0.07
CA ARG A 9 -0.18 -21.00 -0.88
C ARG A 9 -0.40 -20.62 -2.37
N CYS A 10 0.57 -21.04 -3.21
CA CYS A 10 0.61 -21.39 -4.65
C CYS A 10 0.13 -20.51 -5.82
N VAL A 11 -0.81 -19.55 -5.73
CA VAL A 11 -1.14 -18.69 -6.91
C VAL A 11 -0.83 -17.22 -6.66
N GLU A 12 -1.06 -16.80 -5.43
CA GLU A 12 -0.94 -15.45 -4.90
C GLU A 12 0.52 -15.03 -4.65
N VAL A 13 1.36 -16.05 -4.49
CA VAL A 13 2.81 -15.96 -4.34
C VAL A 13 3.47 -15.39 -5.59
N ASP A 14 2.84 -15.50 -6.76
CA ASP A 14 3.46 -15.12 -8.03
C ASP A 14 3.48 -13.60 -8.21
N ILE A 15 2.33 -12.90 -8.18
CA ILE A 15 2.29 -11.46 -8.52
C ILE A 15 3.08 -10.60 -7.54
N ARG A 16 2.99 -10.88 -6.23
CA ARG A 16 3.74 -10.14 -5.21
C ARG A 16 5.24 -10.39 -5.33
N ARG A 17 5.68 -11.65 -5.47
CA ARG A 17 7.11 -11.96 -5.62
C ARG A 17 7.64 -11.42 -6.94
N LYS A 18 6.84 -11.44 -8.00
CA LYS A 18 7.18 -10.88 -9.31
C LYS A 18 7.38 -9.37 -9.22
N ARG A 19 6.47 -8.63 -8.57
CA ARG A 19 6.65 -7.20 -8.28
C ARG A 19 7.92 -6.95 -7.46
N LEU A 20 8.16 -7.73 -6.40
CA LEU A 20 9.36 -7.60 -5.58
C LEU A 20 10.62 -7.80 -6.42
N LYS A 21 10.67 -8.86 -7.23
CA LYS A 21 11.80 -9.16 -8.12
C LYS A 21 12.07 -8.01 -9.09
N ILE A 22 11.02 -7.47 -9.74
CA ILE A 22 11.14 -6.31 -10.62
C ILE A 22 11.79 -5.13 -9.88
N LEU A 23 11.36 -4.84 -8.66
CA LEU A 23 11.90 -3.71 -7.88
C LEU A 23 13.34 -3.94 -7.43
N VAL A 24 13.72 -5.18 -7.14
CA VAL A 24 15.12 -5.57 -6.87
C VAL A 24 15.98 -5.40 -8.12
N ASP A 25 15.50 -5.86 -9.28
CA ASP A 25 16.19 -5.70 -10.57
C ASP A 25 16.36 -4.22 -10.92
N VAL A 26 15.36 -3.38 -10.64
CA VAL A 26 15.43 -1.93 -10.80
C VAL A 26 16.50 -1.34 -9.89
N TRP A 27 16.54 -1.69 -8.61
CA TRP A 27 17.61 -1.22 -7.71
C TRP A 27 19.00 -1.62 -8.19
N GLY A 28 19.19 -2.84 -8.68
CA GLY A 28 20.46 -3.26 -9.30
C GLY A 28 20.86 -2.34 -10.45
N GLN A 29 19.91 -2.02 -11.35
CA GLN A 29 20.15 -1.05 -12.41
C GLN A 29 20.45 0.35 -11.89
N LEU A 30 19.79 0.79 -10.81
CA LEU A 30 19.99 2.14 -10.30
C LEU A 30 21.37 2.32 -9.65
N LEU A 31 21.85 1.30 -8.93
CA LEU A 31 23.16 1.31 -8.29
C LEU A 31 24.30 1.23 -9.31
N ASP A 32 24.11 0.48 -10.40
CA ASP A 32 25.11 0.36 -11.47
C ASP A 32 25.13 1.57 -12.42
N ASN A 33 24.00 2.28 -12.55
CA ASN A 33 23.82 3.28 -13.59
C ASN A 33 24.21 4.70 -13.15
N LYS A 34 25.42 5.12 -13.54
CA LYS A 34 25.93 6.49 -13.33
C LYS A 34 25.19 7.59 -14.10
N LYS A 35 24.20 7.27 -14.95
CA LYS A 35 23.49 8.24 -15.80
C LYS A 35 22.16 8.72 -15.26
N ILE A 36 21.74 8.32 -14.05
CA ILE A 36 20.49 8.83 -13.46
C ILE A 36 20.65 10.32 -13.19
N SER A 37 19.90 11.12 -13.91
CA SER A 37 19.96 12.58 -13.85
C SER A 37 18.70 13.19 -13.26
N SER A 38 17.58 12.46 -13.35
CA SER A 38 16.25 12.92 -12.98
C SER A 38 15.41 11.80 -12.34
N ARG A 39 14.30 12.20 -11.73
CA ARG A 39 13.29 11.28 -11.18
C ARG A 39 12.53 10.56 -12.31
N GLU A 40 12.35 11.22 -13.44
CA GLU A 40 11.74 10.70 -14.66
C GLU A 40 12.55 9.54 -15.26
N ASP A 41 13.88 9.55 -15.10
CA ASP A 41 14.74 8.42 -15.50
C ASP A 41 14.39 7.17 -14.70
N ILE A 42 14.20 7.30 -13.38
CA ILE A 42 13.81 6.19 -12.48
C ILE A 42 12.44 5.66 -12.86
N ILE A 43 11.47 6.55 -13.11
CA ILE A 43 10.11 6.19 -13.54
C ILE A 43 10.16 5.43 -14.88
N SER A 44 11.01 5.86 -15.80
CA SER A 44 11.17 5.21 -17.11
C SER A 44 11.76 3.81 -16.99
N ILE A 45 12.74 3.62 -16.10
CA ILE A 45 13.31 2.30 -15.79
C ILE A 45 12.23 1.40 -15.18
N LEU A 46 11.47 1.90 -14.18
CA LEU A 46 10.35 1.16 -13.58
C LEU A 46 9.35 0.71 -14.64
N LYS A 47 8.88 1.63 -15.48
CA LYS A 47 7.90 1.35 -16.53
C LYS A 47 8.40 0.26 -17.47
N ARG A 48 9.64 0.37 -17.96
CA ARG A 48 10.25 -0.63 -18.85
C ARG A 48 10.31 -2.01 -18.19
N GLU A 49 10.75 -2.09 -16.92
CA GLU A 49 10.89 -3.39 -16.25
C GLU A 49 9.53 -4.03 -15.96
N TYR A 50 8.52 -3.25 -15.59
CA TYR A 50 7.16 -3.75 -15.43
C TYR A 50 6.57 -4.28 -16.75
N GLU A 51 6.71 -3.52 -17.84
CA GLU A 51 6.24 -3.90 -19.18
C GLU A 51 6.94 -5.16 -19.69
N LYS A 52 8.27 -5.23 -19.57
CA LYS A 52 9.08 -6.40 -19.95
C LYS A 52 8.64 -7.67 -19.21
N ASN A 53 8.21 -7.54 -17.97
CA ASN A 53 7.74 -8.65 -17.16
C ASN A 53 6.21 -8.88 -17.26
N GLY A 54 5.48 -8.14 -18.10
CA GLY A 54 4.02 -8.28 -18.25
C GLY A 54 3.27 -8.14 -16.93
N THR A 55 3.68 -7.20 -16.08
CA THR A 55 3.12 -6.97 -14.74
C THR A 55 2.94 -5.48 -14.51
N GLU A 56 2.04 -5.11 -13.59
CA GLU A 56 1.81 -3.72 -13.21
C GLU A 56 2.23 -3.45 -11.76
N PRO A 57 2.60 -2.19 -11.44
CA PRO A 57 2.72 -1.68 -10.08
C PRO A 57 1.57 -2.03 -9.15
N PHE A 58 1.80 -1.93 -7.84
CA PHE A 58 0.73 -2.01 -6.86
C PHE A 58 -0.28 -0.87 -7.06
N ARG A 59 -1.56 -1.18 -7.27
CA ARG A 59 -2.62 -0.18 -7.41
C ARG A 59 -3.92 -0.61 -6.77
N GLY A 60 -4.69 0.37 -6.33
CA GLY A 60 -6.08 0.14 -5.98
C GLY A 60 -6.96 -0.04 -7.22
N VAL A 61 -8.25 0.23 -7.05
CA VAL A 61 -9.26 0.00 -8.10
C VAL A 61 -9.01 0.85 -9.35
N ALA A 62 -8.58 2.10 -9.18
CA ALA A 62 -8.28 3.00 -10.29
C ALA A 62 -6.88 2.71 -10.89
N LYS A 63 -6.74 2.91 -12.21
CA LYS A 63 -5.44 2.95 -12.91
C LYS A 63 -5.14 4.40 -13.28
N PRO A 64 -4.49 5.17 -12.40
CA PRO A 64 -4.23 6.58 -12.67
C PRO A 64 -3.05 6.74 -13.64
N GLN A 65 -2.95 7.91 -14.29
CA GLN A 65 -1.89 8.19 -15.25
C GLN A 65 -0.49 8.23 -14.61
N ASP A 66 -0.43 8.62 -13.32
CA ASP A 66 0.78 8.71 -12.49
C ASP A 66 1.08 7.41 -11.73
N LEU A 67 0.63 6.25 -12.23
CA LEU A 67 0.76 4.95 -11.56
C LEU A 67 2.21 4.63 -11.17
N TYR A 68 3.16 4.87 -12.08
CA TYR A 68 4.58 4.56 -11.86
C TYR A 68 5.26 5.55 -10.92
N GLU A 69 4.84 6.82 -10.93
CA GLU A 69 5.32 7.80 -9.95
C GLU A 69 4.89 7.39 -8.54
N LYS A 70 3.65 6.93 -8.36
CA LYS A 70 3.16 6.39 -7.09
C LYS A 70 3.86 5.11 -6.66
N ASP A 71 4.49 4.39 -7.60
CA ASP A 71 5.26 3.18 -7.29
C ASP A 71 6.68 3.46 -6.83
N LEU A 72 7.15 4.71 -6.89
CA LEU A 72 8.42 5.12 -6.28
C LEU A 72 8.41 4.89 -4.76
N ILE A 73 7.26 5.02 -4.11
CA ILE A 73 7.08 4.63 -2.69
C ILE A 73 7.42 3.15 -2.51
N THR A 74 6.93 2.29 -3.41
CA THR A 74 7.20 0.86 -3.35
C THR A 74 8.68 0.57 -3.58
N LEU A 75 9.29 1.22 -4.57
CA LEU A 75 10.72 1.11 -4.87
C LEU A 75 11.55 1.52 -3.64
N TYR A 76 11.28 2.69 -3.06
CA TYR A 76 11.93 3.18 -1.86
C TYR A 76 11.88 2.15 -0.71
N LEU A 77 10.68 1.64 -0.40
CA LEU A 77 10.51 0.67 0.68
C LEU A 77 11.23 -0.66 0.41
N VAL A 78 11.23 -1.15 -0.84
CA VAL A 78 12.00 -2.35 -1.19
C VAL A 78 13.50 -2.13 -1.02
N GLY A 79 14.01 -0.94 -1.36
CA GLY A 79 15.43 -0.61 -1.16
C GLY A 79 15.80 -0.58 0.32
N VAL A 80 15.05 0.18 1.11
CA VAL A 80 15.35 0.38 2.53
C VAL A 80 15.08 -0.87 3.36
N TYR A 81 13.91 -1.49 3.25
CA TYR A 81 13.50 -2.61 4.10
C TYR A 81 13.76 -3.99 3.48
N GLY A 82 13.61 -4.10 2.17
CA GLY A 82 13.79 -5.38 1.47
C GLY A 82 15.25 -5.74 1.24
N LEU A 83 16.04 -4.76 0.81
CA LEU A 83 17.45 -4.94 0.46
C LEU A 83 18.41 -4.43 1.53
N GLY A 84 17.96 -3.54 2.42
CA GLY A 84 18.83 -2.95 3.45
C GLY A 84 19.87 -1.98 2.92
N ILE A 85 19.67 -1.42 1.72
CA ILE A 85 20.68 -0.62 0.99
C ILE A 85 20.58 0.89 1.26
N ALA A 86 20.00 1.29 2.39
CA ALA A 86 19.71 2.70 2.66
C ALA A 86 20.98 3.57 2.66
N ASP A 87 22.10 3.02 3.11
CA ASP A 87 23.38 3.72 3.18
C ASP A 87 24.08 3.74 1.81
N GLU A 88 24.08 2.62 1.09
CA GLU A 88 24.68 2.50 -0.24
C GLU A 88 23.92 3.32 -1.30
N ALA A 89 22.60 3.42 -1.16
CA ALA A 89 21.73 4.16 -2.07
C ALA A 89 21.46 5.61 -1.62
N ARG A 90 22.17 6.11 -0.60
CA ARG A 90 21.88 7.42 0.02
C ARG A 90 21.80 8.55 -0.99
N ASP A 91 22.74 8.62 -1.94
CA ASP A 91 22.76 9.66 -2.98
C ASP A 91 21.50 9.64 -3.86
N ILE A 92 21.01 8.44 -4.21
CA ILE A 92 19.79 8.28 -5.01
C ILE A 92 18.56 8.65 -4.17
N ILE A 93 18.54 8.23 -2.90
CA ILE A 93 17.44 8.51 -1.98
C ILE A 93 17.32 10.01 -1.73
N ASP A 94 18.41 10.66 -1.34
CA ASP A 94 18.43 12.09 -1.02
C ASP A 94 18.10 12.97 -2.22
N LYS A 95 18.56 12.57 -3.41
CA LYS A 95 18.38 13.40 -4.61
C LYS A 95 17.06 13.16 -5.33
N PHE A 96 16.57 11.92 -5.37
CA PHE A 96 15.46 11.54 -6.25
C PHE A 96 14.26 10.93 -5.52
N LEU A 97 14.44 10.38 -4.31
CA LEU A 97 13.38 9.73 -3.52
C LEU A 97 13.15 10.39 -2.16
N GLU A 98 13.56 11.65 -2.01
CA GLU A 98 13.38 12.42 -0.78
C GLU A 98 11.89 12.54 -0.39
N PRO A 99 10.94 12.77 -1.33
CA PRO A 99 9.51 12.74 -1.00
C PRO A 99 9.05 11.41 -0.38
N GLU A 100 9.54 10.27 -0.87
CA GLU A 100 9.19 8.95 -0.34
C GLU A 100 9.65 8.77 1.10
N ARG A 101 10.87 9.22 1.42
CA ARG A 101 11.37 9.25 2.79
C ARG A 101 10.53 10.16 3.69
N LEU A 102 10.08 11.32 3.19
CA LEU A 102 9.20 12.20 3.96
C LEU A 102 7.84 11.55 4.23
N TYR A 103 7.26 10.84 3.25
CA TYR A 103 5.99 10.12 3.46
C TYR A 103 6.12 9.03 4.52
N GLU A 104 7.24 8.31 4.53
CA GLU A 104 7.54 7.32 5.56
C GLU A 104 7.73 7.95 6.94
N LYS A 105 8.51 9.02 7.04
CA LYS A 105 8.68 9.72 8.31
C LYS A 105 7.33 10.23 8.84
N ALA A 106 6.47 10.76 7.97
CA ALA A 106 5.13 11.18 8.32
C ALA A 106 4.24 10.01 8.80
N SER A 107 4.38 8.81 8.23
CA SER A 107 3.60 7.65 8.68
C SER A 107 4.02 7.23 10.09
N GLU A 108 5.32 7.24 10.39
CA GLU A 108 5.81 6.94 11.74
C GLU A 108 5.37 8.01 12.76
N ILE A 109 5.38 9.29 12.40
CA ILE A 109 4.84 10.37 13.27
C ILE A 109 3.36 10.11 13.58
N LEU A 110 2.54 9.84 12.57
CA LEU A 110 1.11 9.54 12.75
C LEU A 110 0.86 8.31 13.62
N ILE A 111 1.74 7.30 13.56
CA ILE A 111 1.58 6.05 14.32
C ILE A 111 2.04 6.21 15.78
N ASN A 112 3.12 6.96 16.01
CA ASN A 112 3.79 7.01 17.31
C ASN A 112 3.29 8.16 18.19
N THR A 113 2.66 9.18 17.61
CA THR A 113 2.14 10.34 18.35
C THR A 113 0.65 10.19 18.62
N ASN A 114 0.24 10.40 19.89
CA ASN A 114 -1.17 10.35 20.31
C ASN A 114 -1.83 11.73 20.44
N ASP A 115 -1.05 12.81 20.38
CA ASP A 115 -1.53 14.20 20.40
C ASP A 115 -1.80 14.68 18.96
N PRO A 116 -3.08 14.91 18.58
CA PRO A 116 -3.44 15.36 17.23
C PRO A 116 -2.82 16.70 16.83
N GLU A 117 -2.71 17.65 17.76
CA GLU A 117 -2.22 19.00 17.46
C GLU A 117 -0.70 19.00 17.23
N ALA A 118 0.04 18.28 18.08
CA ALA A 118 1.47 18.08 17.89
C ALA A 118 1.76 17.35 16.57
N THR A 119 1.01 16.27 16.30
CA THR A 119 1.10 15.49 15.05
C THR A 119 0.86 16.38 13.83
N ARG A 120 -0.19 17.20 13.86
CA ARG A 120 -0.53 18.14 12.77
C ARG A 120 0.62 19.12 12.52
N LYS A 121 1.15 19.75 13.58
CA LYS A 121 2.26 20.71 13.47
C LYS A 121 3.52 20.08 12.90
N GLU A 122 3.89 18.89 13.38
CA GLU A 122 5.11 18.20 12.93
C GLU A 122 5.03 17.82 11.45
N ILE A 123 3.89 17.31 11.01
CA ILE A 123 3.68 16.94 9.60
C ILE A 123 3.62 18.18 8.71
N ILE A 124 2.97 19.27 9.15
CA ILE A 124 3.00 20.55 8.40
C ILE A 124 4.44 21.05 8.24
N SER A 125 5.24 20.98 9.31
CA SER A 125 6.64 21.34 9.27
C SER A 125 7.46 20.44 8.34
N LEU A 126 7.11 19.15 8.27
CA LEU A 126 7.83 18.19 7.43
C LEU A 126 7.63 18.47 5.93
N PHE A 127 6.43 18.90 5.53
CA PHE A 127 6.10 19.19 4.12
C PHE A 127 6.12 20.68 3.77
N ASN A 128 6.36 21.56 4.74
CA ASN A 128 6.22 23.02 4.62
C ASN A 128 4.85 23.47 4.08
N ARG A 129 3.80 22.67 4.32
CA ARG A 129 2.41 22.96 3.92
C ARG A 129 1.43 22.03 4.63
N THR A 130 0.16 22.40 4.66
CA THR A 130 -0.91 21.50 5.08
C THR A 130 -1.02 20.32 4.11
N PRO A 131 -0.93 19.06 4.58
CA PRO A 131 -1.17 17.88 3.77
C PRO A 131 -2.56 17.90 3.14
N ASP A 132 -2.60 17.69 1.83
CA ASP A 132 -3.83 17.49 1.08
C ASP A 132 -4.17 15.99 0.96
N SER A 133 -5.30 15.69 0.31
CA SER A 133 -5.69 14.31 -0.02
C SER A 133 -4.58 13.48 -0.69
N SER A 134 -3.71 14.10 -1.51
CA SER A 134 -2.66 13.40 -2.24
C SER A 134 -1.55 12.96 -1.29
N ILE A 135 -1.07 13.86 -0.42
CA ILE A 135 -0.05 13.55 0.59
C ILE A 135 -0.57 12.46 1.54
N LEU A 136 -1.78 12.61 2.09
CA LEU A 136 -2.33 11.63 3.02
C LEU A 136 -2.48 10.23 2.38
N SER A 137 -2.86 10.18 1.10
CA SER A 137 -2.92 8.92 0.35
C SER A 137 -1.55 8.27 0.15
N LYS A 138 -0.50 9.07 -0.05
CA LYS A 138 0.89 8.58 -0.19
C LYS A 138 1.44 8.08 1.15
N ILE A 139 1.17 8.78 2.25
CA ILE A 139 1.51 8.34 3.61
C ILE A 139 0.81 7.01 3.94
N PHE A 140 -0.50 6.90 3.67
CA PHE A 140 -1.25 5.66 3.82
C PHE A 140 -0.64 4.52 3.00
N ARG A 141 -0.22 4.83 1.77
CA ARG A 141 0.39 3.85 0.87
C ARG A 141 1.70 3.30 1.41
N VAL A 142 2.48 4.07 2.16
CA VAL A 142 3.70 3.56 2.81
C VAL A 142 3.38 2.37 3.71
N GLU A 143 2.45 2.55 4.65
CA GLU A 143 2.15 1.52 5.66
C GLU A 143 1.48 0.29 5.05
N ILE A 144 0.54 0.49 4.10
CA ILE A 144 -0.10 -0.66 3.46
C ILE A 144 0.89 -1.48 2.62
N LEU A 145 1.90 -0.83 2.02
CA LEU A 145 2.94 -1.53 1.25
C LEU A 145 3.93 -2.25 2.14
N LYS A 146 4.33 -1.67 3.28
CA LYS A 146 5.13 -2.36 4.31
C LYS A 146 4.45 -3.66 4.72
N HIS A 147 3.14 -3.62 4.99
CA HIS A 147 2.35 -4.81 5.33
C HIS A 147 2.22 -5.78 4.13
N TYR A 148 1.90 -5.28 2.93
CA TYR A 148 1.72 -6.12 1.74
C TYR A 148 2.97 -6.92 1.36
N PHE A 149 4.15 -6.31 1.42
CA PHE A 149 5.43 -6.99 1.16
C PHE A 149 5.96 -7.78 2.35
N GLY A 150 5.34 -7.66 3.53
CA GLY A 150 5.73 -8.38 4.74
C GLY A 150 6.99 -7.82 5.41
N PHE A 151 7.29 -6.54 5.22
CA PHE A 151 8.39 -5.85 5.92
C PHE A 151 8.07 -5.59 7.39
N VAL A 152 6.77 -5.56 7.72
CA VAL A 152 6.28 -5.45 9.09
C VAL A 152 5.27 -6.57 9.35
N THR A 153 5.27 -7.08 10.59
CA THR A 153 4.32 -8.10 11.06
C THR A 153 3.12 -7.50 11.78
N GLU A 154 3.30 -6.33 12.42
CA GLU A 154 2.24 -5.59 13.09
C GLU A 154 1.42 -4.79 12.07
N ASP A 155 0.09 -4.96 12.12
CA ASP A 155 -0.83 -4.13 11.37
C ASP A 155 -1.13 -2.83 12.13
N ARG A 156 -0.48 -1.73 11.71
CA ARG A 156 -0.59 -0.41 12.34
C ARG A 156 -1.60 0.51 11.61
N MET A 157 -2.32 -0.01 10.61
CA MET A 157 -3.18 0.80 9.72
C MET A 157 -4.35 1.46 10.43
N SER A 158 -4.99 0.74 11.37
CA SER A 158 -6.12 1.30 12.13
C SER A 158 -5.70 2.53 12.94
N ARG A 159 -4.51 2.48 13.55
CA ARG A 159 -3.94 3.61 14.30
C ARG A 159 -3.62 4.78 13.37
N LEU A 160 -2.98 4.49 12.23
CA LEU A 160 -2.68 5.50 11.20
C LEU A 160 -3.95 6.25 10.76
N LEU A 161 -5.01 5.53 10.37
CA LEU A 161 -6.26 6.13 9.88
C LEU A 161 -6.96 6.99 10.95
N ILE A 162 -7.00 6.51 12.20
CA ILE A 162 -7.58 7.27 13.31
C ILE A 162 -6.80 8.56 13.55
N ASN A 163 -5.47 8.49 13.57
CA ASN A 163 -4.63 9.65 13.84
C ASN A 163 -4.62 10.63 12.65
N MET A 164 -4.72 10.14 11.41
CA MET A 164 -4.95 10.99 10.23
C MET A 164 -6.25 11.79 10.37
N LEU A 165 -7.37 11.15 10.72
CA LEU A 165 -8.65 11.86 10.87
C LEU A 165 -8.62 12.89 12.01
N LYS A 166 -7.95 12.56 13.12
CA LYS A 166 -7.82 13.48 14.25
C LYS A 166 -6.94 14.69 13.93
N ALA A 167 -5.81 14.49 13.27
CA ALA A 167 -4.86 15.56 12.95
C ALA A 167 -5.38 16.43 11.77
N PHE A 168 -6.09 15.83 10.82
CA PHE A 168 -6.60 16.48 9.62
C PHE A 168 -8.10 16.20 9.42
N PRO A 169 -8.98 16.70 10.31
CA PRO A 169 -10.42 16.48 10.21
C PRO A 169 -11.01 17.03 8.91
N GLU A 170 -10.40 18.06 8.31
CA GLU A 170 -10.79 18.61 7.02
C GLU A 170 -10.67 17.60 5.85
N GLU A 171 -9.83 16.58 6.00
CA GLU A 171 -9.59 15.53 5.01
C GLU A 171 -10.41 14.25 5.29
N GLU A 172 -11.51 14.36 6.05
CA GLU A 172 -12.37 13.23 6.40
C GLU A 172 -12.78 12.40 5.18
N ALA A 173 -13.16 13.05 4.08
CA ALA A 173 -13.55 12.36 2.85
C ALA A 173 -12.42 11.47 2.31
N THR A 174 -11.17 11.92 2.42
CA THR A 174 -9.98 11.15 2.05
C THR A 174 -9.81 9.96 2.98
N VAL A 175 -9.82 10.18 4.30
CA VAL A 175 -9.66 9.09 5.28
C VAL A 175 -10.76 8.03 5.14
N ARG A 176 -12.01 8.42 4.84
CA ARG A 176 -13.11 7.48 4.55
C ARG A 176 -12.89 6.66 3.27
N ARG A 177 -12.26 7.22 2.23
CA ARG A 177 -11.88 6.44 1.04
C ARG A 177 -10.77 5.45 1.35
N LEU A 178 -9.80 5.86 2.16
CA LEU A 178 -8.67 5.02 2.57
C LEU A 178 -9.12 3.89 3.51
N SER A 179 -10.06 4.14 4.43
CA SER A 179 -10.67 3.10 5.27
C SER A 179 -11.42 2.07 4.44
N LYS A 180 -12.18 2.50 3.42
CA LYS A 180 -12.84 1.58 2.46
C LYS A 180 -11.86 0.68 1.74
N PHE A 181 -10.74 1.24 1.29
CA PHE A 181 -9.67 0.47 0.69
C PHE A 181 -9.05 -0.53 1.68
N TYR A 182 -8.71 -0.09 2.89
CA TYR A 182 -8.09 -0.92 3.92
C TYR A 182 -8.98 -2.10 4.33
N ILE A 183 -10.28 -1.87 4.58
CA ILE A 183 -11.22 -2.95 4.91
C ILE A 183 -11.27 -3.97 3.76
N ALA A 184 -11.39 -3.50 2.51
CA ALA A 184 -11.43 -4.39 1.35
C ALA A 184 -10.12 -5.19 1.18
N TYR A 185 -8.99 -4.56 1.44
CA TYR A 185 -7.67 -5.20 1.44
C TYR A 185 -7.57 -6.31 2.50
N LYS A 186 -7.98 -6.05 3.75
CA LYS A 186 -7.97 -7.04 4.84
C LYS A 186 -8.91 -8.21 4.57
N VAL A 187 -10.11 -7.93 4.08
CA VAL A 187 -11.06 -8.99 3.67
C VAL A 187 -10.45 -9.83 2.55
N GLY A 188 -9.82 -9.18 1.55
CA GLY A 188 -9.13 -9.87 0.46
C GLY A 188 -8.05 -10.82 0.97
N LEU A 189 -7.18 -10.36 1.87
CA LEU A 189 -6.16 -11.20 2.51
C LEU A 189 -6.75 -12.37 3.30
N ALA A 190 -7.81 -12.15 4.08
CA ALA A 190 -8.42 -13.20 4.88
C ALA A 190 -9.12 -14.27 4.01
N ILE A 191 -9.72 -13.88 2.87
CA ILE A 191 -10.22 -14.81 1.85
C ILE A 191 -9.06 -15.64 1.28
N LEU A 192 -7.96 -14.98 0.95
CA LEU A 192 -6.79 -15.62 0.36
C LEU A 192 -6.10 -16.61 1.31
N ASN A 193 -6.05 -16.26 2.59
CA ASN A 193 -5.58 -17.12 3.68
C ASN A 193 -6.53 -18.26 4.03
N ASN A 194 -7.70 -18.32 3.37
CA ASN A 194 -8.73 -19.32 3.65
C ASN A 194 -9.26 -19.22 5.10
N GLU A 195 -9.15 -18.03 5.71
CA GLU A 195 -9.74 -17.64 7.00
C GLU A 195 -11.23 -17.31 6.82
N ILE A 196 -11.59 -16.72 5.68
CA ILE A 196 -12.96 -16.45 5.27
C ILE A 196 -13.33 -17.39 4.13
N ARG A 197 -14.38 -18.20 4.33
CA ARG A 197 -14.84 -19.20 3.35
C ARG A 197 -16.30 -19.04 2.94
N ASP A 198 -17.03 -18.17 3.62
CA ASP A 198 -18.46 -17.98 3.43
C ASP A 198 -18.86 -16.51 3.62
N TRP A 199 -20.05 -16.18 3.13
CA TRP A 199 -20.60 -14.83 3.17
C TRP A 199 -20.80 -14.28 4.59
N THR A 200 -21.23 -15.12 5.53
CA THR A 200 -21.55 -14.71 6.90
C THR A 200 -20.27 -14.30 7.63
N THR A 201 -19.23 -15.15 7.59
CA THR A 201 -17.92 -14.85 8.18
C THR A 201 -17.32 -13.59 7.58
N LYS A 202 -17.46 -13.39 6.26
CA LYS A 202 -17.02 -12.18 5.57
C LYS A 202 -17.70 -10.91 6.09
N GLU A 203 -19.02 -10.90 6.26
CA GLU A 203 -19.74 -9.73 6.78
C GLU A 203 -19.37 -9.44 8.23
N ILE A 204 -19.26 -10.47 9.09
CA ILE A 204 -18.81 -10.30 10.48
C ILE A 204 -17.41 -9.67 10.51
N TYR A 205 -16.49 -10.15 9.67
CA TYR A 205 -15.12 -9.63 9.62
C TYR A 205 -15.06 -8.17 9.16
N LYS A 206 -15.87 -7.78 8.15
CA LYS A 206 -15.99 -6.37 7.75
C LYS A 206 -16.43 -5.48 8.91
N GLN A 207 -17.43 -5.93 9.69
CA GLN A 207 -17.92 -5.16 10.83
C GLN A 207 -16.89 -5.09 11.96
N ALA A 208 -16.16 -6.18 12.22
CA ALA A 208 -15.08 -6.19 13.21
C ALA A 208 -14.01 -5.12 12.90
N ILE A 209 -13.53 -5.05 11.65
CA ILE A 209 -12.57 -4.01 11.25
C ILE A 209 -13.19 -2.61 11.35
N ALA A 210 -14.46 -2.43 10.98
CA ALA A 210 -15.13 -1.13 11.11
C ALA A 210 -15.21 -0.65 12.56
N VAL A 211 -15.38 -1.56 13.52
CA VAL A 211 -15.33 -1.29 14.96
C VAL A 211 -13.92 -0.89 15.40
N GLU A 212 -12.88 -1.60 14.94
CA GLU A 212 -11.48 -1.26 15.21
C GLU A 212 -11.11 0.15 14.73
N LEU A 213 -11.69 0.58 13.61
CA LEU A 213 -11.53 1.93 13.06
C LEU A 213 -12.35 3.00 13.80
N LYS A 214 -12.94 2.68 14.96
CA LYS A 214 -13.68 3.62 15.83
C LYS A 214 -14.74 4.44 15.08
N GLY A 215 -15.45 3.80 14.15
CA GLY A 215 -16.58 4.43 13.44
C GLY A 215 -16.22 5.30 12.24
N ILE A 216 -14.96 5.27 11.75
CA ILE A 216 -14.63 5.85 10.44
C ILE A 216 -15.48 5.15 9.38
N LYS A 217 -16.39 5.90 8.74
CA LYS A 217 -17.27 5.37 7.70
C LYS A 217 -16.46 4.93 6.48
N GLY A 218 -16.82 3.80 5.88
CA GLY A 218 -16.14 3.32 4.67
C GLY A 218 -16.34 1.84 4.39
N ILE A 219 -17.48 1.22 4.72
CA ILE A 219 -17.64 -0.22 4.50
C ILE A 219 -17.71 -0.51 2.97
N PRO A 220 -16.84 -1.37 2.43
CA PRO A 220 -16.84 -1.70 1.02
C PRO A 220 -17.99 -2.65 0.66
N ASP A 221 -18.50 -2.49 -0.56
CA ASP A 221 -19.39 -3.43 -1.24
C ASP A 221 -18.59 -4.61 -1.83
N ASP A 222 -19.30 -5.69 -2.18
CA ASP A 222 -18.69 -6.92 -2.68
C ASP A 222 -18.01 -6.73 -4.04
N ASP A 223 -18.56 -5.86 -4.89
CA ASP A 223 -17.96 -5.54 -6.19
C ASP A 223 -16.60 -4.83 -6.01
N TYR A 224 -16.48 -3.93 -5.02
CA TYR A 224 -15.24 -3.26 -4.67
C TYR A 224 -14.21 -4.26 -4.12
N ILE A 225 -14.62 -5.19 -3.26
CA ILE A 225 -13.74 -6.26 -2.75
C ILE A 225 -13.25 -7.15 -3.90
N ALA A 226 -14.13 -7.53 -4.83
CA ALA A 226 -13.79 -8.31 -6.02
C ALA A 226 -12.76 -7.59 -6.92
N LYS A 227 -12.91 -6.27 -7.10
CA LYS A 227 -11.93 -5.44 -7.82
C LYS A 227 -10.57 -5.44 -7.13
N ILE A 228 -10.53 -5.36 -5.80
CA ILE A 228 -9.29 -5.43 -5.02
C ILE A 228 -8.62 -6.81 -5.15
N LEU A 229 -9.39 -7.89 -5.03
CA LEU A 229 -8.91 -9.27 -5.20
C LEU A 229 -8.27 -9.50 -6.58
N SER A 230 -8.90 -9.00 -7.63
CA SER A 230 -8.36 -9.13 -8.99
C SER A 230 -7.16 -8.19 -9.23
N SER A 231 -7.25 -6.91 -8.87
CA SER A 231 -6.21 -5.92 -9.21
C SER A 231 -4.94 -6.03 -8.36
N ILE A 232 -5.08 -6.28 -7.06
CA ILE A 232 -3.95 -6.33 -6.14
C ILE A 232 -3.35 -7.74 -6.13
N PHE A 233 -4.20 -8.75 -5.98
CA PHE A 233 -3.76 -10.11 -5.70
C PHE A 233 -3.79 -11.03 -6.93
N GLY A 234 -4.29 -10.57 -8.08
CA GLY A 234 -4.36 -11.38 -9.30
C GLY A 234 -5.30 -12.59 -9.17
N VAL A 235 -6.27 -12.52 -8.26
CA VAL A 235 -7.14 -13.66 -7.93
C VAL A 235 -8.23 -13.77 -8.98
N LYS A 236 -8.36 -14.97 -9.57
CA LYS A 236 -9.43 -15.28 -10.51
C LYS A 236 -10.77 -15.40 -9.79
N LYS A 237 -11.85 -15.00 -10.48
CA LYS A 237 -13.20 -14.85 -9.91
C LYS A 237 -13.74 -16.12 -9.25
N GLU A 238 -13.39 -17.28 -9.80
CA GLU A 238 -13.87 -18.58 -9.35
C GLU A 238 -13.49 -18.86 -7.89
N LYS A 239 -12.40 -18.25 -7.40
CA LYS A 239 -11.92 -18.46 -6.02
C LYS A 239 -12.75 -17.74 -4.96
N TYR A 240 -13.50 -16.70 -5.32
CA TYR A 240 -14.25 -15.88 -4.35
C TYR A 240 -15.73 -15.70 -4.69
N MET A 241 -16.21 -16.28 -5.79
CA MET A 241 -17.61 -16.13 -6.23
C MET A 241 -18.64 -16.66 -5.24
N ASN A 242 -18.28 -17.66 -4.43
CA ASN A 242 -19.18 -18.22 -3.40
C ASN A 242 -19.16 -17.42 -2.09
N ILE A 243 -18.23 -16.48 -1.96
CA ILE A 243 -18.04 -15.65 -0.75
C ILE A 243 -18.62 -14.24 -1.00
N LEU A 244 -18.41 -13.70 -2.20
CA LEU A 244 -18.87 -12.38 -2.62
C LEU A 244 -20.15 -12.49 -3.44
N ARG A 245 -21.19 -11.75 -3.06
CA ARG A 245 -22.42 -11.60 -3.83
C ARG A 245 -22.22 -10.55 -4.92
N ILE A 246 -21.47 -10.94 -5.95
CA ILE A 246 -21.17 -10.10 -7.10
C ILE A 246 -22.38 -10.11 -8.03
N SER A 247 -22.87 -8.93 -8.41
CA SER A 247 -23.86 -8.85 -9.48
C SER A 247 -23.20 -9.27 -10.79
N ILE A 248 -23.75 -10.27 -11.49
CA ILE A 248 -23.28 -10.64 -12.83
C ILE A 248 -23.62 -9.45 -13.74
N ARG A 249 -22.68 -8.52 -13.89
CA ARG A 249 -22.72 -7.55 -14.98
C ARG A 249 -21.64 -7.97 -15.96
N GLU A 250 -22.07 -8.66 -17.01
CA GLU A 250 -21.28 -8.85 -18.22
C GLU A 250 -21.05 -7.48 -18.88
N ALA A 251 -19.79 -7.07 -19.02
CA ALA A 251 -19.26 -6.19 -20.05
C ALA A 251 -17.74 -6.06 -19.87
#